data_AF-A0AAW6EXJ1-F1
#
_entry.id   AF-A0AAW6EXJ1-F1
#
_cell.length_a   1.000
_cell.length_b   1.000
_cell.length_c   1.000
_cell.angle_alpha   90.00
_cell.angle_beta   90.00
_cell.angle_gamma   90.00
#
_symmetry.space_group_name_H-M   'P 1'
#
loop_
_entity.id
_entity.type
_entity.pdbx_description
1 polymer ?
#
loop_
_entity_poly.entity_id
_entity_poly.type
_entity_poly.pdbx_seq_one_letter_code
_entity_poly.pdbx_strand_id
1 'polypeptide(L)'
;MVELKVENRKGNISINSNDVKEIIKIRPDIEYTRDISNTINQDGIMAFDCKLSQDVFNMQDIEDVLDEIGEDLDESYFQVLFEDVRAYLKDATDEIEEELQDKYLFDNVRCFFDIYNIDESFTDFKFVFLVSFKDIKIASLANLSKIVGKRQLVGASKFYS
;
A
#
# COMPACT_ATOMS: atom_id res chain seq x y z
N MET A 1 1.56 15.62 -7.00
CA MET A 1 1.61 16.51 -5.82
C MET A 1 0.24 17.12 -5.61
N VAL A 2 -0.37 16.78 -4.49
CA VAL A 2 -1.65 17.28 -3.99
C VAL A 2 -1.40 17.84 -2.60
N GLU A 3 -2.15 18.87 -2.23
CA GLU A 3 -2.08 19.50 -0.91
C GLU A 3 -3.47 19.43 -0.27
N LEU A 4 -3.55 18.92 0.95
CA LEU A 4 -4.78 18.86 1.73
C LEU A 4 -4.76 19.89 2.84
N LYS A 5 -5.83 20.68 2.95
CA LYS A 5 -6.05 21.58 4.07
C LYS A 5 -6.95 20.90 5.08
N VAL A 6 -6.44 20.65 6.28
CA VAL A 6 -7.17 19.97 7.35
C VAL A 6 -7.02 20.75 8.66
N GLU A 7 -8.00 20.62 9.55
CA GLU A 7 -8.00 21.27 10.85
C GLU A 7 -7.64 20.26 11.94
N ASN A 8 -6.55 20.48 12.66
CA ASN A 8 -6.12 19.64 13.78
C ASN A 8 -6.23 20.40 15.12
N ARG A 9 -5.72 19.80 16.21
CA ARG A 9 -5.71 20.42 17.56
C ARG A 9 -4.94 21.76 17.64
N LYS A 10 -4.08 22.07 16.67
CA LYS A 10 -3.28 23.30 16.56
C LYS A 10 -3.88 24.31 15.55
N GLY A 11 -5.00 23.99 14.90
CA GLY A 11 -5.67 24.81 13.89
C GLY A 11 -5.51 24.26 12.47
N ASN A 12 -5.64 25.13 11.47
CA ASN A 12 -5.52 24.73 10.06
C ASN A 12 -4.07 24.40 9.70
N ILE A 13 -3.85 23.17 9.24
CA ILE A 13 -2.58 22.70 8.71
C ILE A 13 -2.72 22.33 7.24
N SER A 14 -1.58 22.31 6.56
CA SER A 14 -1.48 21.87 5.18
C SER A 14 -0.62 20.61 5.14
N ILE A 15 -1.12 19.57 4.47
CA ILE A 15 -0.46 18.28 4.33
C ILE A 15 -0.13 18.07 2.86
N ASN A 16 1.16 17.90 2.55
CA ASN A 16 1.65 17.69 1.19
C ASN A 16 1.78 16.20 0.90
N SER A 17 1.27 15.74 -0.24
CA SER A 17 1.37 14.33 -0.65
C SER A 17 2.81 13.86 -0.83
N ASN A 18 3.76 14.75 -1.14
CA ASN A 18 5.18 14.43 -1.19
C ASN A 18 5.74 14.15 0.21
N ASP A 19 5.32 14.88 1.25
CA ASP A 19 5.79 14.64 2.61
C ASP A 19 5.29 13.29 3.14
N VAL A 20 4.04 12.94 2.83
CA VAL A 20 3.47 11.62 3.15
C VAL A 20 4.17 10.52 2.35
N LYS A 21 4.46 10.75 1.07
CA LYS A 21 5.22 9.81 0.23
C LYS A 21 6.61 9.52 0.82
N GLU A 22 7.33 10.54 1.28
CA GLU A 22 8.68 10.33 1.84
C GLU A 22 8.64 9.54 3.14
N ILE A 23 7.60 9.68 3.98
CA ILE A 23 7.39 8.82 5.17
C ILE A 23 7.24 7.36 4.75
N ILE A 24 6.37 7.09 3.77
CA ILE A 24 6.18 5.73 3.25
C ILE A 24 7.50 5.19 2.68
N LYS A 25 8.24 6.00 1.93
CA LYS A 25 9.47 5.59 1.22
C LYS A 25 10.67 5.35 2.14
N ILE A 26 10.68 5.88 3.37
CA ILE A 26 11.78 5.61 4.33
C ILE A 26 11.88 4.13 4.68
N ARG A 27 10.79 3.39 4.50
CA ARG A 27 10.73 1.94 4.72
C ARG A 27 11.65 1.19 3.75
N PRO A 28 12.64 0.43 4.26
CA PRO A 28 13.62 -0.27 3.42
C PRO A 28 12.98 -1.37 2.58
N ASP A 29 11.83 -1.87 3.02
CA ASP A 29 10.99 -2.88 2.40
C ASP A 29 10.14 -2.36 1.25
N ILE A 30 10.11 -1.04 0.99
CA ILE A 30 9.35 -0.45 -0.12
C ILE A 30 10.32 0.02 -1.21
N GLU A 31 10.35 -0.72 -2.32
CA GLU A 31 11.23 -0.45 -3.48
C GLU A 31 10.86 0.88 -4.17
N TYR A 32 9.57 1.14 -4.36
CA TYR A 32 9.11 2.42 -4.88
C TYR A 32 7.78 2.87 -4.28
N THR A 33 7.62 4.19 -4.22
CA THR A 33 6.37 4.86 -3.87
C THR A 33 6.10 6.00 -4.85
N ARG A 34 4.95 5.95 -5.54
CA ARG A 34 4.51 6.97 -6.50
C ARG A 34 3.22 7.61 -6.01
N ASP A 35 3.22 8.94 -5.90
CA ASP A 35 2.00 9.71 -5.60
C ASP A 35 1.04 9.64 -6.80
N ILE A 36 -0.13 9.03 -6.57
CA ILE A 36 -1.24 8.94 -7.52
C ILE A 36 -2.48 9.67 -6.99
N SER A 37 -2.33 10.56 -6.02
CA SER A 37 -3.44 11.28 -5.37
C SER A 37 -4.23 12.12 -6.36
N ASN A 38 -3.60 12.63 -7.41
CA ASN A 38 -4.26 13.37 -8.50
C ASN A 38 -5.21 12.51 -9.35
N THR A 39 -5.14 11.18 -9.24
CA THR A 39 -6.02 10.24 -9.95
C THR A 39 -7.28 9.87 -9.15
N ILE A 40 -7.33 10.28 -7.87
CA ILE A 40 -8.47 10.08 -7.00
C ILE A 40 -9.15 11.42 -6.72
N ASN A 41 -10.39 11.57 -7.19
CA ASN A 41 -11.20 12.76 -6.91
C ASN A 41 -11.87 12.60 -5.53
N GLN A 42 -11.08 12.57 -4.47
CA GLN A 42 -11.52 12.31 -3.10
C GLN A 42 -10.87 13.28 -2.12
N ASP A 43 -11.67 14.21 -1.59
CA ASP A 43 -11.20 15.18 -0.61
C ASP A 43 -10.72 14.49 0.67
N GLY A 44 -9.61 14.99 1.22
CA GLY A 44 -9.05 14.49 2.48
C GLY A 44 -8.38 13.11 2.37
N ILE A 45 -8.21 12.56 1.16
CA ILE A 45 -7.57 11.25 0.95
C ILE A 45 -6.43 11.39 -0.05
N MET A 46 -5.28 10.81 0.29
CA MET A 46 -4.14 10.64 -0.59
C MET A 46 -4.01 9.18 -1.01
N ALA A 47 -3.46 8.94 -2.20
CA ALA A 47 -3.25 7.61 -2.74
C ALA A 47 -1.85 7.48 -3.31
N PHE A 48 -1.24 6.34 -3.04
CA PHE A 48 0.12 6.00 -3.46
C PHE A 48 0.11 4.62 -4.13
N ASP A 49 0.85 4.51 -5.22
CA ASP A 49 1.18 3.25 -5.87
C ASP A 49 2.55 2.80 -5.35
N CYS A 50 2.62 1.61 -4.78
CA CYS A 50 3.78 1.11 -4.07
C CYS A 50 4.18 -0.28 -4.57
N LYS A 51 5.46 -0.60 -4.42
CA LYS A 51 5.99 -1.95 -4.63
C LYS A 51 6.88 -2.35 -3.47
N LEU A 52 6.69 -3.57 -2.97
CA LEU A 52 7.57 -4.16 -1.97
C LEU A 52 8.89 -4.59 -2.61
N SER A 53 9.98 -4.43 -1.87
CA SER A 53 11.26 -5.01 -2.24
C SER A 53 11.14 -6.53 -2.30
N GLN A 54 11.87 -7.13 -3.25
CA GLN A 54 12.01 -8.58 -3.35
C GLN A 54 12.64 -9.17 -2.08
N ASP A 55 13.49 -8.40 -1.40
CA ASP A 55 14.20 -8.82 -0.19
C ASP A 55 13.28 -9.02 1.03
N VAL A 56 12.02 -8.53 0.96
CA VAL A 56 11.00 -8.81 1.98
C VAL A 56 10.66 -10.31 2.00
N PHE A 57 10.88 -10.99 0.87
CA PHE A 57 10.63 -12.40 0.69
C PHE A 57 11.98 -13.13 0.63
N ASN A 58 12.18 -14.07 1.54
CA ASN A 58 13.32 -14.96 1.42
C ASN A 58 13.05 -15.93 0.27
N MET A 59 13.54 -15.60 -0.93
CA MET A 59 13.41 -16.47 -2.10
C MET A 59 13.99 -17.86 -1.84
N GLN A 60 14.97 -18.00 -0.94
CA GLN A 60 15.51 -19.29 -0.55
C GLN A 60 14.44 -20.14 0.15
N ASP A 61 13.64 -19.56 1.05
CA ASP A 61 12.56 -20.27 1.73
C ASP A 61 11.43 -20.65 0.76
N ILE A 62 11.24 -19.85 -0.30
CA ILE A 62 10.28 -20.17 -1.36
C ILE A 62 10.85 -21.29 -2.24
N GLU A 63 12.05 -21.13 -2.80
CA GLU A 63 12.74 -22.11 -3.64
C GLU A 63 12.95 -23.46 -2.96
N ASP A 64 13.40 -23.49 -1.71
CA ASP A 64 13.60 -24.72 -0.94
C ASP A 64 12.26 -25.47 -0.75
N VAL A 65 11.17 -24.74 -0.58
CA VAL A 65 9.82 -25.31 -0.46
C VAL A 65 9.28 -25.75 -1.84
N LEU A 66 9.50 -24.98 -2.90
CA LEU A 66 9.17 -25.35 -4.29
C LEU A 66 9.87 -26.66 -4.68
N ASP A 67 11.15 -26.80 -4.30
CA ASP A 67 11.97 -27.98 -4.57
C ASP A 67 11.59 -29.18 -3.69
N GLU A 68 11.15 -28.97 -2.44
CA GLU A 68 10.64 -30.05 -1.57
C GLU A 68 9.25 -30.58 -1.97
N ILE A 69 8.35 -29.70 -2.46
CA ILE A 69 6.95 -30.06 -2.76
C ILE A 69 6.79 -30.57 -4.21
N GLY A 70 7.66 -30.20 -5.15
CA GLY A 70 7.53 -30.59 -6.56
C GLY A 70 6.34 -29.91 -7.28
N GLU A 71 5.88 -30.47 -8.41
CA GLU A 71 4.78 -29.93 -9.26
C GLU A 71 3.40 -29.77 -8.55
N ASP A 72 3.27 -30.17 -7.28
CA ASP A 72 2.05 -30.12 -6.47
C ASP A 72 1.95 -28.85 -5.59
N LEU A 73 2.41 -27.70 -6.10
CA LEU A 73 2.06 -26.40 -5.49
C LEU A 73 0.57 -26.13 -5.70
N ASP A 74 -0.23 -26.47 -4.71
CA ASP A 74 -1.65 -26.18 -4.75
C ASP A 74 -1.95 -24.70 -4.45
N GLU A 75 -3.18 -24.27 -4.73
CA GLU A 75 -3.66 -22.91 -4.45
C GLU A 75 -3.55 -22.54 -2.95
N SER A 76 -3.43 -23.51 -2.04
CA SER A 76 -3.37 -23.26 -0.60
C SER A 76 -2.02 -22.70 -0.16
N TYR A 77 -0.91 -23.14 -0.77
CA TYR A 77 0.41 -22.55 -0.52
C TYR A 77 0.47 -21.06 -0.91
N PHE A 78 -0.03 -20.75 -2.11
CA PHE A 78 -0.13 -19.36 -2.59
C PHE A 78 -1.01 -18.51 -1.66
N GLN A 79 -2.05 -19.09 -1.07
CA GLN A 79 -2.90 -18.40 -0.08
C GLN A 79 -2.14 -18.09 1.21
N VAL A 80 -1.36 -19.02 1.75
CA VAL A 80 -0.58 -18.78 2.98
C VAL A 80 0.44 -17.68 2.77
N LEU A 81 1.24 -17.74 1.69
CA LEU A 81 2.19 -16.67 1.35
C LEU A 81 1.48 -15.32 1.19
N PHE A 82 0.33 -15.30 0.52
CA PHE A 82 -0.47 -14.08 0.36
C PHE A 82 -0.97 -13.52 1.70
N GLU A 83 -1.37 -14.39 2.62
CA GLU A 83 -1.78 -14.00 3.98
C GLU A 83 -0.61 -13.41 4.77
N ASP A 84 0.58 -14.00 4.67
CA ASP A 84 1.79 -13.49 5.31
C ASP A 84 2.17 -12.10 4.77
N VAL A 85 2.13 -11.92 3.44
CA VAL A 85 2.34 -10.60 2.81
C VAL A 85 1.35 -9.58 3.34
N ARG A 86 0.07 -9.98 3.47
CA ARG A 86 -0.97 -9.10 4.00
C ARG A 86 -0.76 -8.77 5.46
N ALA A 87 -0.34 -9.73 6.29
CA ALA A 87 -0.02 -9.48 7.69
C ALA A 87 1.14 -8.49 7.81
N TYR A 88 2.21 -8.70 7.05
CA TYR A 88 3.36 -7.79 6.99
C TYR A 88 2.94 -6.36 6.59
N LEU A 89 2.19 -6.22 5.49
CA LEU A 89 1.71 -4.92 5.04
C LEU A 89 0.76 -4.29 6.05
N LYS A 90 -0.01 -5.08 6.81
CA LYS A 90 -0.88 -4.56 7.86
C LYS A 90 -0.07 -3.92 8.98
N ASP A 91 0.97 -4.59 9.45
CA ASP A 91 1.85 -4.07 10.49
C ASP A 91 2.55 -2.78 10.02
N ALA A 92 3.11 -2.79 8.80
CA ALA A 92 3.71 -1.60 8.21
C ALA A 92 2.70 -0.45 8.04
N THR A 93 1.44 -0.76 7.70
CA THR A 93 0.36 0.22 7.57
C THR A 93 0.02 0.87 8.91
N ASP A 94 -0.05 0.08 9.97
CA ASP A 94 -0.38 0.57 11.32
C ASP A 94 0.72 1.48 11.85
N GLU A 95 1.99 1.10 11.68
CA GLU A 95 3.12 1.94 12.05
C GLU A 95 3.17 3.26 11.26
N ILE A 96 2.87 3.24 9.95
CA ILE A 96 2.77 4.47 9.14
C ILE A 96 1.60 5.34 9.63
N GLU A 97 0.47 4.74 9.97
CA GLU A 97 -0.68 5.46 10.52
C GLU A 97 -0.29 6.19 11.81
N GLU A 98 0.39 5.51 12.74
CA GLU A 98 0.88 6.10 14.00
C GLU A 98 1.86 7.25 13.74
N GLU A 99 2.85 7.07 12.85
CA GLU A 99 3.82 8.13 12.52
C GLU A 99 3.14 9.37 11.94
N LEU A 100 2.12 9.18 11.08
CA LEU A 100 1.35 10.27 10.50
C LEU A 100 0.48 10.98 11.55
N GLN A 101 -0.14 10.24 12.46
CA GLN A 101 -0.92 10.80 13.57
C GLN A 101 -0.04 11.68 14.44
N ASP A 102 1.16 11.21 14.79
CA ASP A 102 2.12 11.94 15.62
C ASP A 102 2.68 13.17 14.90
N LYS A 103 3.13 13.01 13.66
CA LYS A 103 3.72 14.09 12.87
C LYS A 103 2.75 15.25 12.65
N TYR A 104 1.50 14.94 12.34
CA TYR A 104 0.48 15.95 12.05
C TYR A 104 -0.41 16.28 13.25
N LEU A 105 -0.22 15.64 14.41
CA LEU A 105 -1.07 15.77 15.60
C LEU A 105 -2.56 15.67 15.27
N PHE A 106 -2.89 14.65 14.48
CA PHE A 106 -4.21 14.45 13.91
C PHE A 106 -4.69 13.02 14.20
N ASP A 107 -5.58 12.87 15.17
CA ASP A 107 -5.98 11.54 15.67
C ASP A 107 -6.83 10.73 14.66
N ASN A 108 -7.41 11.41 13.66
CA ASN A 108 -8.33 10.80 12.69
C ASN A 108 -7.62 10.41 11.39
N VAL A 109 -6.30 10.17 11.41
CA VAL A 109 -5.63 9.53 10.27
C VAL A 109 -6.08 8.07 10.20
N ARG A 110 -6.42 7.61 9.00
CA ARG A 110 -6.68 6.20 8.70
C ARG A 110 -5.93 5.78 7.45
N CYS A 111 -5.14 4.73 7.55
CA CYS A 111 -4.44 4.13 6.43
C CYS A 111 -5.10 2.81 5.99
N PHE A 112 -4.99 2.49 4.71
CA PHE A 112 -5.47 1.22 4.17
C PHE A 112 -4.68 0.84 2.93
N PHE A 113 -4.48 -0.46 2.70
CA PHE A 113 -3.81 -0.95 1.50
C PHE A 113 -4.65 -2.00 0.77
N ASP A 114 -4.42 -2.16 -0.53
CA ASP A 114 -4.92 -3.28 -1.31
C ASP A 114 -3.88 -3.71 -2.33
N ILE A 115 -3.55 -5.01 -2.32
CA ILE A 115 -2.61 -5.61 -3.26
C ILE A 115 -3.34 -5.83 -4.58
N TYR A 116 -2.79 -5.30 -5.67
CA TYR A 116 -3.42 -5.38 -6.99
C TYR A 116 -2.62 -6.20 -8.00
N ASN A 117 -1.35 -6.52 -7.69
CA ASN A 117 -0.50 -7.37 -8.52
C ASN A 117 0.44 -8.19 -7.66
N ILE A 118 0.51 -9.48 -7.98
CA ILE A 118 1.55 -10.43 -7.55
C ILE A 118 1.81 -11.28 -8.79
N ASP A 119 3.07 -11.40 -9.18
CA ASP A 119 3.51 -12.29 -10.24
C ASP A 119 3.70 -13.72 -9.72
N GLU A 120 3.69 -14.70 -10.63
CA GLU A 120 3.87 -16.12 -10.29
C GLU A 120 5.22 -16.41 -9.64
N SER A 121 6.23 -15.57 -9.92
CA SER A 121 7.55 -15.65 -9.30
C SER A 121 7.66 -14.94 -7.95
N PHE A 122 6.59 -14.30 -7.45
CA PHE A 122 6.59 -13.56 -6.19
C PHE A 122 7.76 -12.55 -6.08
N THR A 123 8.03 -11.85 -7.18
CA THR A 123 9.10 -10.84 -7.27
C THR A 123 8.56 -9.44 -7.54
N ASP A 124 7.26 -9.31 -7.82
CA ASP A 124 6.59 -8.09 -8.23
C ASP A 124 5.26 -7.90 -7.48
N PHE A 125 5.39 -7.60 -6.19
CA PHE A 125 4.29 -7.27 -5.31
C PHE A 125 3.95 -5.78 -5.38
N LYS A 126 2.82 -5.44 -6.01
CA LYS A 126 2.33 -4.06 -6.09
C LYS A 126 1.03 -3.87 -5.34
N PHE A 127 0.94 -2.77 -4.63
CA PHE A 127 -0.21 -2.41 -3.83
C PHE A 127 -0.51 -0.92 -3.90
N VAL A 128 -1.79 -0.60 -3.72
CA VAL A 128 -2.22 0.78 -3.51
C VAL A 128 -2.25 1.03 -2.02
N PHE A 129 -1.67 2.14 -1.59
CA PHE A 129 -1.71 2.63 -0.22
C PHE A 129 -2.54 3.92 -0.14
N LEU A 130 -3.53 3.96 0.74
CA LEU A 130 -4.41 5.09 0.95
C LEU A 130 -4.18 5.69 2.33
N VAL A 131 -4.17 7.02 2.40
CA VAL A 131 -4.10 7.77 3.66
C VAL A 131 -5.27 8.74 3.71
N SER A 132 -6.13 8.60 4.71
CA SER A 132 -7.25 9.51 4.97
C SER A 132 -6.91 10.44 6.12
N PHE A 133 -7.13 11.73 5.93
CA PHE A 133 -7.07 12.77 6.96
C PHE A 133 -8.46 13.30 7.32
N LYS A 134 -9.47 12.43 7.22
CA LYS A 134 -10.85 12.71 7.61
C LYS A 134 -11.46 11.49 8.26
N ASP A 135 -12.51 11.73 9.05
CA ASP A 135 -13.33 10.65 9.59
C ASP A 135 -13.97 9.86 8.45
N ILE A 136 -13.64 8.57 8.37
CA ILE A 136 -14.06 7.68 7.31
C ILE A 136 -14.20 6.26 7.84
N LYS A 137 -15.23 5.56 7.35
CA LYS A 137 -15.39 4.13 7.63
C LYS A 137 -14.33 3.34 6.88
N ILE A 138 -13.72 2.37 7.55
CA ILE A 138 -12.71 1.47 6.94
C ILE A 138 -13.21 0.79 5.66
N ALA A 139 -14.50 0.43 5.62
CA ALA A 139 -15.13 -0.17 4.43
C ALA A 139 -15.12 0.77 3.21
N SER A 140 -15.20 2.08 3.42
CA SER A 140 -15.10 3.07 2.34
C SER A 140 -13.68 3.15 1.77
N LEU A 141 -12.66 3.10 2.64
CA LEU A 141 -11.26 3.02 2.21
C LEU A 141 -10.98 1.71 1.46
N ALA A 142 -11.47 0.59 1.96
CA ALA A 142 -11.32 -0.71 1.31
C ALA A 142 -11.98 -0.77 -0.08
N ASN A 143 -13.13 -0.11 -0.27
CA ASN A 143 -13.75 -0.02 -1.58
C ASN A 143 -12.97 0.89 -2.53
N LEU A 144 -12.46 2.02 -2.01
CA LEU A 144 -11.65 2.95 -2.79
C LEU A 144 -10.34 2.29 -3.25
N SER A 145 -9.64 1.58 -2.36
CA SER A 145 -8.37 0.92 -2.68
C SER A 145 -8.54 -0.12 -3.79
N LYS A 146 -9.58 -0.95 -3.72
CA LYS A 146 -9.93 -1.90 -4.78
C LYS A 146 -10.19 -1.23 -6.13
N ILE A 147 -10.91 -0.12 -6.14
CA ILE A 147 -11.18 0.64 -7.37
C ILE A 147 -9.89 1.22 -7.95
N VAL A 148 -9.02 1.77 -7.11
CA VAL A 148 -7.75 2.36 -7.54
C VAL A 148 -6.78 1.27 -8.02
N GLY A 149 -6.67 0.15 -7.31
CA GLY A 149 -5.85 -1.00 -7.68
C GLY A 149 -6.24 -1.58 -9.05
N LYS A 150 -7.53 -1.77 -9.29
CA LYS A 150 -8.03 -2.18 -10.62
C LYS A 150 -7.62 -1.21 -11.73
N ARG A 151 -7.64 0.10 -11.47
CA ARG A 151 -7.19 1.10 -12.45
C ARG A 151 -5.69 1.00 -12.72
N GLN A 152 -4.87 0.74 -11.69
CA GLN A 152 -3.43 0.53 -11.87
C GLN A 152 -3.15 -0.70 -12.74
N LEU A 153 -3.84 -1.81 -12.48
CA LEU A 153 -3.70 -3.04 -13.25
C LEU A 153 -4.03 -2.83 -14.74
N VAL A 154 -5.16 -2.16 -15.04
CA VAL A 154 -5.57 -1.85 -16.42
C VAL A 154 -4.62 -0.83 -17.07
N GLY A 155 -4.10 0.13 -16.30
CA GLY A 155 -3.12 1.11 -16.78
C GLY A 155 -1.78 0.47 -17.14
N ALA A 156 -1.31 -0.49 -16.35
CA ALA A 156 -0.08 -1.25 -16.61
C ALA A 156 -0.20 -2.12 -17.86
N SER A 157 -1.36 -2.73 -18.11
CA SER A 157 -1.62 -3.57 -19.29
C SER A 157 -1.48 -2.81 -20.62
N LYS A 158 -1.75 -1.48 -20.65
CA LYS A 158 -1.59 -0.67 -21.87
C LYS A 158 -0.15 -0.45 -22.32
N PHE A 159 0.84 -0.74 -21.48
CA PHE A 159 2.26 -0.63 -21.82
C PHE A 159 2.86 -1.94 -22.35
N TYR A 160 2.09 -3.03 -22.35
CA TYR A 160 2.49 -4.35 -22.85
C TYR A 160 1.66 -4.82 -24.07
N SER A 161 1.03 -3.89 -24.80
CA SER A 161 0.32 -4.18 -26.07
C SER A 161 1.16 -3.84 -27.29
#